data_AF-A0A447JLC1-F1
#
_entry.id   AF-A0A447JLC1-F1
#
_cell.length_a   1.000
_cell.length_b   1.000
_cell.length_c   1.000
_cell.angle_alpha   90.00
_cell.angle_beta   90.00
_cell.angle_gamma   90.00
#
_symmetry.space_group_name_H-M   'P 1'
#
loop_
_entity.id
_entity.type
_entity.pdbx_description
1 polymer ?
#
loop_
_entity_poly.entity_id
_entity_poly.type
_entity_poly.pdbx_seq_one_letter_code
_entity_poly.pdbx_strand_id
1 'polypeptide(L)' 'MPTRFYDLFSRCWPLERLPYAPVNSEQVEFSLHYNKLSLRDPVLENVIEIIREAF' A
#
# COMPACT_ATOMS: atom_id res chain seq x y z
N MET A 1 -10.48 -0.49 3.66
CA MET A 1 -9.07 -0.06 3.76
C MET A 1 -8.53 -0.68 5.04
N PRO A 2 -7.62 -1.70 5.05
CA PRO A 2 -6.30 -1.79 4.40
C PRO A 2 -5.98 -3.14 3.71
N THR A 3 -6.96 -4.05 3.56
CA THR A 3 -6.71 -5.44 3.16
C THR A 3 -6.11 -5.58 1.76
N ARG A 4 -6.53 -4.73 0.81
CA ARG A 4 -6.04 -4.76 -0.59
C ARG A 4 -4.52 -4.55 -0.69
N PHE A 5 -3.92 -3.73 0.16
CA PHE A 5 -2.47 -3.53 0.19
C PHE A 5 -1.74 -4.76 0.71
N TYR A 6 -2.21 -5.31 1.83
CA TYR A 6 -1.66 -6.53 2.39
C TYR A 6 -1.73 -7.67 1.36
N ASP A 7 -2.86 -7.83 0.68
CA ASP A 7 -3.07 -8.88 -0.33
C ASP A 7 -2.20 -8.68 -1.59
N LEU A 8 -1.88 -7.44 -1.95
CA LEU A 8 -0.97 -7.13 -3.05
C LEU A 8 0.49 -7.46 -2.66
N PHE A 9 0.94 -6.94 -1.52
CA PHE A 9 2.34 -7.03 -1.13
C PHE A 9 2.73 -8.40 -0.58
N SER A 10 1.81 -9.14 0.03
CA SER A 10 2.07 -10.52 0.51
C SER A 10 2.40 -11.50 -0.63
N ARG A 11 2.11 -11.14 -1.89
CA ARG A 11 2.50 -11.94 -3.07
C ARG A 11 3.97 -11.77 -3.44
N CYS A 12 4.59 -10.67 -3.03
CA CYS A 12 5.94 -10.29 -3.43
C CYS A 12 6.91 -10.22 -2.24
N TRP A 13 6.40 -10.09 -1.02
CA TRP A 13 7.17 -10.03 0.22
C TRP A 13 6.62 -11.00 1.27
N PRO A 14 7.48 -11.55 2.15
CA PRO A 14 7.07 -12.45 3.22
C PRO A 14 6.38 -11.67 4.35
N LEU A 15 5.18 -11.16 4.09
CA LEU A 15 4.39 -10.42 5.05
C LEU A 15 3.59 -11.38 5.95
N GLU A 16 3.58 -11.09 7.25
CA GLU A 16 2.80 -11.81 8.24
C GLU A 16 1.88 -10.85 8.99
N ARG A 17 0.64 -11.26 9.25
CA ARG A 17 -0.31 -10.49 10.06
C ARG A 17 -0.14 -10.83 11.53
N LEU A 18 0.26 -9.84 12.32
CA LEU A 18 0.37 -9.99 13.77
C LEU A 18 -1.01 -9.87 14.43
N PRO A 19 -1.33 -10.69 15.45
CA PRO A 19 -2.56 -10.59 16.23
C PRO A 19 -2.45 -9.41 17.21
N TYR A 20 -2.54 -8.19 16.66
CA TYR A 20 -2.54 -6.95 17.43
C TYR A 20 -3.97 -6.39 17.49
N ALA A 21 -4.35 -5.78 18.63
CA ALA A 21 -5.61 -5.06 18.72
C ALA A 21 -5.62 -3.95 17.65
N PRO A 22 -6.78 -3.60 17.06
CA PRO A 22 -6.83 -2.48 16.13
C PRO A 22 -6.21 -1.27 16.83
N VAL A 23 -5.14 -0.70 16.24
CA VAL A 23 -4.63 0.60 16.66
C VAL A 23 -5.85 1.52 16.63
N ASN A 24 -6.07 2.27 17.71
CA ASN A 24 -7.17 3.24 17.82
C ASN A 24 -7.31 3.97 16.48
N SER A 25 -8.55 4.31 16.12
CA SER A 25 -8.97 4.96 14.86
C SER A 25 -8.29 6.31 14.60
N GLU A 26 -6.97 6.30 14.55
CA GLU A 26 -6.09 7.36 14.12
C GLU A 26 -6.20 7.37 12.60
N GLN A 27 -6.56 8.52 12.06
CA GLN A 27 -6.37 8.77 10.65
C GLN A 27 -4.87 8.70 10.38
N VAL A 28 -4.46 7.64 9.69
CA VAL A 28 -3.08 7.50 9.22
C VAL A 28 -2.92 8.47 8.06
N GLU A 29 -2.29 9.61 8.31
CA GLU A 29 -1.79 10.47 7.24
C GLU A 29 -0.61 9.76 6.56
N PHE A 30 -0.68 9.56 5.26
CA PHE A 30 0.41 9.01 4.46
C PHE A 30 0.63 9.92 3.25
N SER A 31 1.90 10.09 2.87
CA SER A 31 2.29 10.81 1.67
C SER A 31 2.93 9.82 0.70
N LEU A 32 2.47 9.81 -0.55
CA LEU A 32 3.07 8.99 -1.59
C LEU A 32 4.03 9.84 -2.43
N HIS A 33 5.31 9.48 -2.42
CA HIS A 33 6.34 10.16 -3.22
C HIS A 33 6.86 9.24 -4.33
N TYR A 34 6.64 9.63 -5.58
CA TYR A 34 7.18 8.94 -6.76
C TYR A 34 7.69 9.97 -7.77
N ASN A 35 8.60 9.55 -8.64
CA ASN A 35 9.14 10.40 -9.70
C ASN A 35 8.54 10.02 -11.06
N LYS A 36 8.80 10.84 -12.08
CA LYS A 36 8.29 10.59 -13.44
C LYS A 36 8.84 9.29 -14.07
N LEU A 37 9.95 8.74 -13.57
CA LEU A 37 10.51 7.48 -14.05
C LEU A 37 9.78 6.27 -13.44
N SER A 38 9.28 6.38 -12.20
CA SER A 38 8.46 5.34 -11.54
C SER A 38 7.20 5.02 -12.32
N LEU A 39 6.65 6.00 -13.06
CA LEU A 39 5.47 5.81 -13.93
C LEU A 39 5.77 5.06 -15.24
N ARG A 40 7.04 4.78 -15.54
CA ARG A 40 7.41 4.04 -16.77
C ARG A 40 7.44 2.53 -16.55
N ASP A 41 7.50 2.09 -15.29
CA ASP A 41 7.39 0.70 -14.93
C ASP A 41 5.90 0.39 -14.65
N PRO A 42 5.25 -0.49 -15.45
CA PRO A 42 3.83 -0.79 -15.31
C PRO A 42 3.44 -1.35 -13.93
N VAL A 43 4.37 -2.01 -13.24
CA VAL A 43 4.14 -2.57 -11.91
C VAL A 43 4.09 -1.45 -10.88
N LEU A 44 5.05 -0.51 -10.94
CA LEU A 44 5.09 0.66 -10.05
C LEU A 44 3.92 1.61 -10.30
N GLU A 45 3.54 1.84 -11.56
CA GLU A 45 2.35 2.62 -11.91
C GLU A 45 1.08 2.02 -11.30
N ASN A 46 0.87 0.71 -11.46
CA ASN A 46 -0.28 0.02 -10.88
C ASN A 46 -0.28 0.05 -9.34
N VAL A 47 0.90 -0.06 -8.71
CA VAL A 47 1.02 0.12 -7.26
C VAL A 47 0.58 1.53 -6.86
N ILE A 48 1.11 2.57 -7.53
CA ILE A 48 0.78 3.97 -7.26
C ILE A 48 -0.74 4.21 -7.37
N GLU A 49 -1.39 3.73 -8.43
CA GLU A 49 -2.83 3.89 -8.62
C GLU A 49 -3.64 3.17 -7.53
N ILE A 50 -3.27 1.94 -7.18
CA ILE A 50 -3.90 1.23 -6.05
C ILE A 50 -3.73 2.03 -4.75
N ILE A 51 -2.58 2.67 -4.53
CA ILE A 51 -2.36 3.49 -3.33
C ILE A 51 -3.31 4.69 -3.31
N ARG A 52 -3.47 5.35 -4.47
CA ARG A 52 -4.33 6.53 -4.62
C ARG A 52 -5.83 6.24 -4.52
N GLU A 53 -6.28 5.06 -4.92
CA GLU A 53 -7.69 4.65 -4.77
C GLU A 53 -8.02 4.18 -3.35
N ALA A 54 -7.02 3.66 -2.64
CA ALA A 54 -7.21 2.98 -1.37
C ALA A 54 -7.12 3.89 -0.15
N PHE A 55 -7.04 5.20 -0.33
CA PHE A 55 -6.99 6.20 0.72
C PHE A 55 -7.48 7.57 0.20
#